data_AF-A0A3C0B4G6-F1
#
_entry.id   AF-A0A3C0B4G6-F1
#
_cell.length_a   1.000
_cell.length_b   1.000
_cell.length_c   1.000
_cell.angle_alpha   90.00
_cell.angle_beta   90.00
_cell.angle_gamma   90.00
#
_symmetry.space_group_name_H-M   'P 1'
#
loop_
_entity.id
_entity.type
_entity.pdbx_description
1 polymer ?
#
loop_
_entity_poly.entity_id
_entity_poly.type
_entity_poly.pdbx_seq_one_letter_code
_entity_poly.pdbx_strand_id
1 'polypeptide(L)' 'KNKKGEYLLGLRKNQPAQGYWFVPGGRVQKNETLDIAFQRLVQEELGVKLERSQAQFNGLFEHFYKESIFGEYVSTHYVV' A
#
# COMPACT_ATOMS: atom_id res chain seq x y z
N LYS A 1 -5.73 13.75 -3.52
CA LYS A 1 -6.93 14.41 -2.91
C LYS A 1 -8.02 14.52 -3.95
N ASN A 2 -9.28 14.30 -3.58
CA ASN A 2 -10.40 14.56 -4.49
C ASN A 2 -10.64 16.08 -4.64
N LYS A 3 -11.66 16.48 -5.40
CA LYS A 3 -12.00 17.91 -5.62
C LYS A 3 -12.39 18.67 -4.34
N LYS A 4 -12.71 17.96 -3.24
CA LYS A 4 -13.05 18.53 -1.93
C LYS A 4 -11.87 18.58 -0.96
N GLY A 5 -10.68 18.12 -1.37
CA GLY A 5 -9.52 18.05 -0.49
C GLY A 5 -9.46 16.81 0.40
N GLU A 6 -10.31 15.81 0.16
CA GLU A 6 -10.37 14.58 0.96
C GLU A 6 -9.42 13.51 0.40
N TYR A 7 -9.07 12.54 1.24
CA TYR A 7 -8.19 11.41 0.92
C TYR A 7 -8.95 10.09 1.04
N LEU A 8 -8.58 9.12 0.20
CA LEU A 8 -9.17 7.80 0.21
C LEU A 8 -8.47 6.94 1.28
N LEU A 9 -9.27 6.35 2.17
CA LEU A 9 -8.82 5.37 3.16
C LEU A 9 -9.75 4.16 3.11
N GLY A 10 -9.19 2.98 3.38
CA GLY A 10 -9.95 1.74 3.57
C GLY A 10 -9.76 1.21 4.99
N LEU A 11 -10.82 0.65 5.57
CA LEU A 11 -10.74 -0.05 6.85
C LEU A 11 -10.14 -1.45 6.63
N ARG A 12 -8.91 -1.67 7.10
CA ARG A 12 -8.14 -2.90 6.84
C ARG A 12 -8.75 -4.11 7.53
N LYS A 13 -8.89 -5.21 6.80
CA LYS A 13 -9.35 -6.51 7.32
C LYS A 13 -8.22 -7.47 7.67
N ASN A 14 -7.00 -7.20 7.20
CA ASN A 14 -5.85 -8.11 7.29
C ASN A 14 -4.76 -7.51 8.17
N GLN A 15 -4.00 -8.37 8.84
CA GLN A 15 -2.75 -8.00 9.51
C GLN A 15 -1.66 -7.64 8.48
N PRO A 16 -0.68 -6.78 8.82
CA PRO A 16 -0.66 -5.89 9.99
C PRO A 16 -1.68 -4.74 9.85
N ALA A 17 -1.87 -3.98 10.94
CA ALA A 17 -2.80 -2.84 11.03
C ALA A 17 -4.26 -3.19 10.72
N GLN A 18 -4.69 -4.41 11.08
CA GLN A 18 -6.09 -4.82 11.00
C GLN A 18 -6.96 -3.91 11.88
N GLY A 19 -8.12 -3.50 11.38
CA GLY A 19 -9.06 -2.62 12.10
C GLY A 19 -8.71 -1.12 12.04
N TYR A 20 -7.63 -0.74 11.35
CA TYR A 20 -7.28 0.67 11.13
C TYR A 20 -7.73 1.17 9.75
N TRP A 21 -8.07 2.45 9.67
CA TRP A 21 -8.19 3.16 8.41
C TRP A 21 -6.80 3.42 7.84
N PHE A 22 -6.56 2.97 6.61
CA PHE A 22 -5.25 3.03 5.98
C PHE A 22 -5.36 3.40 4.50
N VAL A 23 -4.27 3.95 3.94
CA VAL A 23 -4.20 4.21 2.51
C VAL A 23 -4.18 2.91 1.70
N PRO A 24 -4.79 2.86 0.50
CA PRO A 24 -4.64 1.75 -0.41
C PRO A 24 -3.17 1.55 -0.80
N GLY A 25 -2.75 0.29 -0.94
CA GLY A 25 -1.38 -0.03 -1.32
C GLY A 25 -1.05 -1.50 -1.07
N GLY A 26 0.10 -1.92 -1.58
CA GLY A 26 0.59 -3.28 -1.41
C GLY A 26 2.06 -3.41 -1.74
N ARG A 27 2.58 -4.63 -1.60
CA ARG A 27 4.01 -4.88 -1.79
C ARG A 27 4.41 -5.01 -3.26
N VAL A 28 5.64 -4.64 -3.54
CA VAL A 28 6.36 -5.06 -4.76
C VAL A 28 6.73 -6.55 -4.62
N GLN A 29 6.53 -7.31 -5.69
CA GLN A 29 6.83 -8.74 -5.74
C GLN A 29 8.27 -9.02 -6.19
N LYS A 30 8.74 -10.27 -6.02
CA LYS A 30 10.09 -10.65 -6.42
C LYS A 30 10.22 -10.54 -7.94
N ASN A 31 11.29 -9.87 -8.41
CA ASN A 31 11.57 -9.59 -9.82
C ASN A 31 10.51 -8.73 -10.52
N GLU A 32 9.71 -7.98 -9.75
CA GLU A 32 8.75 -7.02 -10.27
C GLU A 32 9.37 -5.62 -10.29
N THR A 33 9.22 -4.88 -11.39
CA THR A 33 9.64 -3.46 -11.44
C THR A 33 8.62 -2.59 -10.74
N LEU A 34 9.03 -1.38 -10.33
CA LEU A 34 8.11 -0.43 -9.69
C LEU A 34 6.95 -0.01 -10.62
N ASP A 35 7.17 0.04 -11.92
CA ASP A 35 6.12 0.37 -12.90
C ASP A 35 5.06 -0.75 -12.97
N ILE A 36 5.50 -2.01 -13.04
CA ILE A 36 4.59 -3.17 -13.05
C ILE A 36 3.83 -3.26 -11.72
N ALA A 37 4.53 -3.09 -10.59
CA ALA A 37 3.91 -3.11 -9.27
C ALA A 37 2.86 -2.01 -9.13
N PHE A 38 3.15 -0.78 -9.59
CA PHE A 38 2.21 0.34 -9.54
C PHE A 38 0.94 0.04 -10.33
N GLN A 39 1.08 -0.38 -11.59
CA GLN A 39 -0.07 -0.69 -12.44
C GLN A 39 -0.94 -1.80 -11.83
N ARG A 40 -0.32 -2.89 -11.36
CA ARG A 40 -1.02 -4.02 -10.72
C ARG A 40 -1.75 -3.57 -9.47
N LEU A 41 -1.07 -2.89 -8.55
CA LEU A 41 -1.64 -2.47 -7.27
C LEU A 41 -2.77 -1.46 -7.43
N VAL A 42 -2.63 -0.50 -8.35
CA VAL A 42 -3.72 0.46 -8.65
C VAL A 42 -4.94 -0.28 -9.21
N GLN A 43 -4.75 -1.25 -10.09
CA GLN A 43 -5.84 -2.04 -10.63
C GLN A 43 -6.50 -2.93 -9.58
N GLU A 44 -5.73 -3.58 -8.70
CA GLU A 44 -6.21 -4.47 -7.64
C GLU A 44 -6.95 -3.71 -6.53
N GLU A 45 -6.40 -2.57 -6.09
CA GLU A 45 -6.95 -1.81 -4.96
C GLU A 45 -8.03 -0.80 -5.36
N LEU A 46 -7.91 -0.19 -6.55
CA LEU A 46 -8.77 0.92 -6.97
C LEU A 46 -9.63 0.61 -8.20
N GLY A 47 -9.40 -0.51 -8.89
CA GLY A 47 -10.18 -0.91 -10.07
C GLY A 47 -9.90 -0.10 -11.33
N VAL A 48 -8.87 0.74 -11.36
CA VAL A 48 -8.52 1.62 -12.49
C VAL A 48 -7.13 1.31 -13.03
N LYS A 49 -6.85 1.70 -14.29
CA LYS A 49 -5.53 1.56 -14.91
C LYS A 49 -4.83 2.90 -14.94
N LEU A 50 -3.64 2.99 -14.34
CA LEU A 50 -2.78 4.18 -14.35
C LEU A 50 -1.32 3.77 -14.49
N GLU A 51 -0.55 4.62 -15.13
CA GLU A 51 0.90 4.54 -15.24
C GLU A 51 1.58 5.27 -14.08
N ARG A 52 2.74 4.77 -13.62
CA ARG A 52 3.48 5.42 -12.51
C ARG A 52 3.91 6.85 -12.84
N SER A 53 4.13 7.16 -14.13
CA SER A 53 4.44 8.51 -14.61
C SER A 53 3.30 9.52 -14.40
N GLN A 54 2.07 9.06 -14.14
CA GLN A 54 0.93 9.89 -13.80
C GLN A 54 0.84 10.20 -12.29
N ALA A 55 1.70 9.58 -11.48
CA ALA A 55 1.74 9.78 -10.04
C ALA A 55 2.87 10.72 -9.63
N GLN A 56 2.68 11.43 -8.52
CA GLN A 56 3.72 12.20 -7.87
C GLN A 56 4.36 11.36 -6.77
N PHE A 57 5.68 11.19 -6.83
CA PHE A 57 6.42 10.54 -5.74
C PHE A 57 6.31 11.38 -4.46
N ASN A 58 5.98 10.72 -3.34
CA ASN A 58 5.69 11.37 -2.07
C ASN A 58 6.71 11.03 -0.96
N GLY A 59 7.94 10.67 -1.33
CA GLY A 59 8.99 10.30 -0.37
C GLY A 59 9.00 8.82 -0.01
N LEU A 60 9.96 8.46 0.84
CA LEU A 60 10.18 7.10 1.36
C LEU A 60 9.81 7.07 2.84
N PHE A 61 9.08 6.05 3.25
CA PHE A 61 8.63 5.85 4.63
C PHE A 61 8.98 4.45 5.11
N GLU A 62 9.08 4.31 6.43
CA GLU A 62 9.26 3.03 7.12
C GLU A 62 8.08 2.80 8.05
N HIS A 63 7.44 1.64 7.94
CA HIS A 63 6.37 1.21 8.83
C HIS A 63 6.80 -0.01 9.63
N PHE A 64 6.85 0.13 10.94
CA PHE A 64 7.19 -0.94 11.88
C PHE A 64 5.93 -1.44 12.59
N TYR A 65 5.64 -2.73 12.46
CA TYR A 65 4.52 -3.40 13.13
C TYR A 65 5.02 -4.56 13.98
N LYS A 66 4.37 -4.78 15.14
CA LYS A 66 4.65 -5.96 15.96
C LYS A 66 4.00 -7.20 15.38
N GLU A 67 2.88 -7.03 14.69
CA GLU A 67 2.11 -8.07 14.05
C GLU A 67 2.65 -8.41 12.65
N SER A 68 2.46 -9.66 12.23
CA SER A 68 2.84 -10.14 10.91
C SER A 68 1.84 -11.14 10.36
N ILE A 69 1.79 -11.22 9.03
CA ILE A 69 1.08 -12.29 8.32
C ILE A 69 1.73 -13.67 8.54
N PHE A 70 2.97 -13.71 9.02
CA PHE A 70 3.74 -14.93 9.27
C PHE A 70 3.63 -15.44 10.71
N GLY A 71 2.82 -14.80 11.55
CA GLY A 71 2.55 -15.22 12.94
C GLY A 71 2.83 -14.12 13.97
N GLU A 72 2.39 -14.36 15.21
CA GLU A 72 2.39 -13.38 16.31
C GLU A 72 3.77 -13.07 16.89
N TYR A 73 4.76 -13.93 16.65
CA TYR A 73 6.12 -13.78 17.16
C TYR A 73 7.11 -13.19 16.13
N VAL A 74 6.59 -12.79 14.97
CA VAL A 74 7.38 -12.20 13.88
C VAL A 74 6.90 -10.76 13.70
N SER A 75 7.80 -9.79 13.83
CA SER A 75 7.49 -8.41 13.50
C SER A 75 7.52 -8.18 11.99
N THR A 76 6.89 -7.08 11.55
CA THR A 76 6.87 -6.69 10.14
C THR A 76 7.47 -5.30 9.97
N HIS A 77 8.40 -5.16 9.03
CA HIS A 77 8.92 -3.87 8.60
C HIS A 77 8.64 -3.68 7.11
N TYR A 78 7.94 -2.61 6.75
CA TYR A 78 7.73 -2.19 5.37
C TYR A 78 8.52 -0.93 5.06
N VAL A 79 9.15 -0.92 3.88
CA VAL A 79 9.71 0.26 3.25
C VAL A 79 8.76 0.65 2.12
N VAL A 80 8.24 1.88 2.14
CA VAL A 80 7.16 2.38 1.27
C VAL A 80 7.59 3.61 0.51
#